data_AF-A0A2W5WUT4-F1
#
_entry.id   AF-A0A2W5WUT4-F1
#
_cell.length_a   1.000
_cell.length_b   1.000
_cell.length_c   1.000
_cell.angle_alpha   90.00
_cell.angle_beta   90.00
_cell.angle_gamma   90.00
#
_symmetry.space_group_name_H-M   'P 1'
#
loop_
_entity.id
_entity.type
_entity.pdbx_description
1 polymer ?
#
loop_
_entity_poly.entity_id
_entity_poly.type
_entity_poly.pdbx_seq_one_letter_code
_entity_poly.pdbx_strand_id
1 'polypeptide(L)'
;MTLPEFLLARIAEDEAGADDVHRVGCGASPDEQGYTYPCDCGQPARLLAECEAKRRIVGVNAAPDWPQGDDRYTLGWQDSAHAVLRALALPYASHPDYDEAWRP
;
A
#
# COMPACT_ATOMS: atom_id res chain seq x y z
N MET A 1 -17.01 0.41 15.53
CA MET A 1 -16.04 0.57 14.44
C MET A 1 -15.17 1.77 14.76
N THR A 2 -13.88 1.55 14.98
CA THR A 2 -12.84 2.57 15.15
C THR A 2 -12.30 3.03 13.78
N LEU A 3 -11.53 4.12 13.73
CA LEU A 3 -10.90 4.57 12.49
C LEU A 3 -9.92 3.51 11.92
N PRO A 4 -9.03 2.87 12.70
CA PRO A 4 -8.20 1.78 12.21
C PRO A 4 -9.02 0.59 11.65
N GLU A 5 -10.09 0.19 12.34
CA GLU A 5 -10.98 -0.89 11.87
C GLU A 5 -11.64 -0.54 10.53
N PHE A 6 -12.13 0.70 10.38
CA PHE A 6 -12.71 1.17 9.13
C PHE A 6 -11.67 1.16 7.99
N LEU A 7 -10.46 1.68 8.24
CA LEU A 7 -9.40 1.73 7.22
C LEU A 7 -8.97 0.33 6.80
N LEU A 8 -8.75 -0.59 7.75
CA LEU A 8 -8.40 -1.98 7.45
C LEU A 8 -9.48 -2.68 6.63
N ALA A 9 -10.76 -2.43 6.94
CA ALA A 9 -11.88 -2.98 6.16
C ALA A 9 -11.88 -2.46 4.71
N ARG A 10 -11.69 -1.15 4.49
CA ARG A 10 -11.61 -0.57 3.15
C ARG A 10 -10.38 -1.03 2.36
N ILE A 11 -9.24 -1.21 3.04
CA ILE A 11 -8.04 -1.75 2.39
C ILE A 11 -8.26 -3.20 1.96
N ALA A 12 -8.95 -4.01 2.76
CA ALA A 12 -9.28 -5.39 2.37
C ALA A 12 -10.23 -5.45 1.16
N GLU A 13 -11.15 -4.49 1.02
CA GLU A 13 -11.99 -4.34 -0.17
C GLU A 13 -11.16 -3.99 -1.41
N ASP A 14 -10.21 -3.06 -1.30
CA ASP A 14 -9.27 -2.72 -2.37
C ASP A 14 -8.42 -3.95 -2.77
N GLU A 15 -7.92 -4.73 -1.80
CA GLU A 15 -7.14 -5.96 -2.05
C GLU A 15 -7.96 -7.01 -2.78
N ALA A 16 -9.23 -7.19 -2.40
CA ALA A 16 -10.13 -8.15 -3.03
C ALA A 16 -10.44 -7.80 -4.50
N GLY A 17 -10.43 -6.51 -4.85
CA GLY A 17 -10.64 -6.02 -6.22
C GLY A 17 -9.35 -5.82 -7.02
N ALA A 18 -8.19 -6.22 -6.51
CA ALA A 18 -6.91 -5.86 -7.12
C ALA A 18 -6.73 -6.42 -8.54
N ASP A 19 -7.28 -7.60 -8.81
CA ASP A 19 -7.21 -8.25 -10.12
C ASP A 19 -8.02 -7.50 -11.21
N ASP A 20 -8.98 -6.65 -10.82
CA ASP A 20 -9.79 -5.85 -11.74
C ASP A 20 -9.14 -4.50 -12.11
N VAL A 21 -8.04 -4.14 -11.44
CA VAL A 21 -7.37 -2.84 -11.61
C VAL A 21 -6.23 -2.95 -12.62
N HIS A 22 -6.44 -2.32 -13.79
CA HIS A 22 -5.49 -2.35 -14.89
C HIS A 22 -5.12 -0.97 -15.41
N ARG A 23 -3.97 -0.88 -16.08
CA ARG A 23 -3.57 0.32 -16.83
C ARG A 23 -4.55 0.52 -17.98
N VAL A 24 -4.86 1.78 -18.30
CA VAL A 24 -5.57 2.13 -19.54
C VAL A 24 -4.85 1.49 -20.74
N GLY A 25 -5.60 0.70 -21.52
CA GLY A 25 -5.07 -0.04 -22.68
C GLY A 25 -4.47 -1.41 -22.35
N CYS A 26 -4.65 -1.94 -21.14
CA CYS A 26 -4.25 -3.31 -20.82
C CYS A 26 -5.16 -4.33 -21.55
N GLY A 27 -4.54 -5.34 -22.18
CA GLY A 27 -5.24 -6.41 -22.90
C GLY A 27 -6.02 -7.39 -22.01
N ALA A 28 -6.02 -7.19 -20.69
CA ALA A 28 -6.85 -7.96 -19.76
C ALA A 28 -8.33 -7.56 -19.83
N SER A 29 -8.66 -6.39 -20.39
CA SER A 29 -10.03 -6.09 -20.80
C SER A 29 -10.45 -7.03 -21.93
N PRO A 30 -11.66 -7.62 -21.89
CA PRO A 30 -12.15 -8.47 -22.97
C PRO A 30 -12.17 -7.69 -24.28
N ASP A 31 -11.63 -8.28 -25.34
CA ASP A 31 -11.75 -7.71 -26.69
C ASP A 31 -13.18 -7.85 -27.25
N GLU A 32 -13.39 -7.42 -28.50
CA GLU A 32 -14.69 -7.51 -29.18
C GLU A 32 -15.24 -8.95 -29.28
N GLN A 33 -14.39 -9.96 -29.12
CA GLN A 33 -14.74 -11.38 -29.16
C GLN A 33 -14.83 -12.00 -27.75
N GLY A 34 -14.65 -11.19 -26.69
CA GLY A 34 -14.70 -11.63 -25.30
C GLY A 34 -13.43 -12.35 -24.83
N TYR A 35 -12.33 -12.28 -25.60
CA TYR A 35 -11.06 -12.89 -25.21
C TYR A 35 -10.30 -11.98 -24.25
N THR A 36 -9.79 -12.53 -23.16
CA THR A 36 -8.94 -11.82 -22.20
C THR A 36 -7.50 -12.30 -22.34
N TYR A 37 -6.57 -11.35 -22.50
CA TYR A 37 -5.15 -11.66 -22.52
C TYR A 37 -4.59 -11.63 -21.10
N PRO A 38 -3.52 -12.40 -20.80
CA PRO A 38 -2.83 -12.29 -19.52
C PRO A 38 -2.40 -10.84 -19.24
N CYS A 39 -2.74 -10.33 -18.05
CA CYS A 39 -2.34 -9.00 -17.61
C CYS A 39 -0.82 -8.96 -17.35
N ASP A 40 -0.10 -8.08 -18.05
CA ASP A 40 1.31 -7.77 -17.81
C ASP A 40 1.54 -6.31 -17.36
N CYS A 41 0.46 -5.52 -17.17
CA CYS A 41 0.58 -4.08 -16.93
C CYS A 41 1.11 -3.69 -15.54
N GLY A 42 1.29 -4.68 -14.65
CA GLY A 42 1.81 -4.52 -13.30
C GLY A 42 0.92 -3.76 -12.32
N GLN A 43 -0.27 -3.28 -12.74
CA GLN A 43 -1.17 -2.54 -11.86
C GLN A 43 -1.76 -3.38 -10.71
N PRO A 44 -2.19 -4.64 -10.92
CA PRO A 44 -2.69 -5.45 -9.81
C PRO A 44 -1.64 -5.63 -8.70
N ALA A 45 -0.41 -6.00 -9.08
CA ALA A 45 0.69 -6.16 -8.14
C ALA A 45 1.06 -4.84 -7.42
N ARG A 46 1.03 -3.72 -8.14
CA ARG A 46 1.26 -2.39 -7.55
C ARG A 46 0.16 -2.05 -6.53
N LEU A 47 -1.12 -2.29 -6.84
CA LEU A 47 -2.22 -2.00 -5.92
C LEU A 47 -2.13 -2.86 -4.65
N LEU A 48 -1.75 -4.14 -4.76
CA LEU A 48 -1.51 -4.98 -3.59
C LEU A 48 -0.38 -4.41 -2.71
N ALA A 49 0.69 -3.91 -3.31
CA ALA A 49 1.77 -3.23 -2.59
C ALA A 49 1.31 -1.90 -1.95
N GLU A 50 0.40 -1.16 -2.60
CA GLU A 50 -0.25 0.03 -2.00
C GLU A 50 -1.13 -0.34 -0.81
N CYS A 51 -1.84 -1.46 -0.87
CA CYS A 51 -2.64 -1.95 0.24
C CYS A 51 -1.77 -2.41 1.41
N GLU A 52 -0.66 -3.11 1.14
CA GLU A 52 0.34 -3.44 2.15
C GLU A 52 0.91 -2.18 2.82
N ALA A 53 1.28 -1.16 2.03
CA ALA A 53 1.76 0.12 2.54
C ALA A 53 0.75 0.76 3.49
N LYS A 54 -0.53 0.85 3.08
CA LYS A 54 -1.61 1.40 3.90
C LYS A 54 -1.79 0.60 5.19
N ARG A 55 -1.77 -0.74 5.16
CA ARG A 55 -1.85 -1.60 6.36
C ARG A 55 -0.72 -1.33 7.34
N ARG A 56 0.52 -1.22 6.85
CA ARG A 56 1.69 -0.89 7.67
C ARG A 56 1.54 0.49 8.33
N ILE A 57 1.10 1.50 7.58
CA ILE A 57 0.87 2.85 8.11
C ILE A 57 -0.21 2.84 9.21
N VAL A 58 -1.31 2.13 9.00
CA VAL A 58 -2.36 1.98 10.02
C VAL A 58 -1.80 1.30 11.27
N GLY A 59 -1.00 0.23 11.10
CA GLY A 59 -0.36 -0.48 12.22
C GLY A 59 0.55 0.43 13.07
N VAL A 60 1.39 1.24 12.42
CA VAL A 60 2.29 2.20 13.11
C VAL A 60 1.49 3.25 13.89
N ASN A 61 0.38 3.75 13.34
CA ASN A 61 -0.39 4.84 13.95
C ASN A 61 -1.49 4.38 14.93
N ALA A 62 -1.83 3.09 14.94
CA ALA A 62 -2.81 2.51 15.86
C ALA A 62 -2.15 1.83 17.08
N ALA A 63 -0.82 1.86 17.19
CA ALA A 63 -0.07 1.20 18.25
C ALA A 63 -0.43 1.79 19.64
N PRO A 64 -0.87 0.95 20.60
CA PRO A 64 -1.39 1.42 21.90
C PRO A 64 -0.30 1.97 22.84
N ASP A 65 0.97 1.67 22.56
CA ASP A 65 2.16 2.10 23.30
C ASP A 65 2.72 3.45 22.84
N TRP A 66 2.01 4.17 21.96
CA TRP A 66 2.41 5.51 21.57
C TRP A 66 2.46 6.45 22.77
N PRO A 67 3.61 7.11 23.06
CA PRO A 67 3.73 7.97 24.22
C PRO A 67 2.71 9.12 24.14
N GLN A 68 1.73 9.10 25.04
CA GLN A 68 0.74 10.16 25.18
C GLN A 68 1.32 11.28 26.06
N GLY A 69 1.92 12.30 25.45
CA GLY A 69 2.50 13.44 26.20
C GLY A 69 3.35 14.38 25.35
N ASP A 70 4.05 15.31 25.99
CA ASP A 70 4.98 16.30 25.39
C ASP A 70 6.31 15.68 24.90
N ASP A 71 6.54 14.39 25.21
CA ASP A 71 7.66 13.55 24.75
C ASP A 71 7.61 13.21 23.23
N ARG A 72 6.71 13.86 22.48
CA ARG A 72 6.56 13.73 21.01
C ARG A 72 7.81 14.11 20.22
N TYR A 73 8.79 14.77 20.82
CA TYR A 73 9.76 15.56 20.09
C TYR A 73 11.10 14.92 19.73
N THR A 74 11.49 13.75 20.25
CA THR A 74 12.90 13.36 20.11
C THR A 74 13.22 12.04 19.40
N LEU A 75 12.41 10.97 19.46
CA LEU A 75 12.75 9.70 18.78
C LEU A 75 11.54 8.99 18.13
N GLY A 76 10.44 8.77 18.86
CA GLY A 76 9.29 8.01 18.35
C GLY A 76 8.58 8.60 17.13
N TRP A 77 8.60 9.95 16.97
CA TRP A 77 8.04 10.61 15.79
C TRP A 77 8.91 10.43 14.55
N GLN A 78 10.24 10.52 14.67
CA GLN A 78 11.16 10.37 13.54
C GLN A 78 11.13 8.92 13.02
N ASP A 79 11.16 7.95 13.92
CA ASP A 79 11.10 6.53 13.54
C ASP A 79 9.80 6.19 12.82
N SER A 80 8.69 6.76 13.26
CA SER A 80 7.39 6.55 12.64
C SER A 80 7.23 7.30 11.32
N ALA A 81 7.76 8.51 11.22
CA ALA A 81 7.82 9.22 9.94
C ALA A 81 8.66 8.44 8.92
N HIS A 82 9.81 7.88 9.32
CA HIS A 82 10.60 7.01 8.47
C HIS A 82 9.86 5.72 8.10
N ALA A 83 9.16 5.09 9.05
CA ALA A 83 8.36 3.90 8.77
C ALA A 83 7.23 4.19 7.76
N VAL A 84 6.57 5.34 7.88
CA VAL A 84 5.55 5.79 6.91
C VAL A 84 6.16 6.01 5.54
N LEU A 85 7.31 6.70 5.44
CA LEU A 85 7.99 6.93 4.16
C LEU A 85 8.41 5.62 3.48
N ARG A 86 8.96 4.66 4.24
CA ARG A 86 9.32 3.33 3.74
C ARG A 86 8.10 2.55 3.25
N ALA A 87 6.99 2.62 3.98
CA ALA A 87 5.73 2.01 3.55
C ALA A 87 5.24 2.64 2.24
N LEU A 88 5.24 3.97 2.11
CA LEU A 88 4.85 4.67 0.89
C LEU A 88 5.74 4.35 -0.32
N ALA A 89 6.97 3.86 -0.09
CA ALA A 89 7.88 3.45 -1.16
C ALA A 89 7.57 2.04 -1.70
N LEU A 90 6.91 1.16 -0.94
CA LEU A 90 6.63 -0.23 -1.32
C LEU A 90 5.98 -0.41 -2.71
N PRO A 91 5.00 0.40 -3.14
CA PRO A 91 4.38 0.29 -4.46
C PRO A 91 5.35 0.46 -5.63
N TYR A 92 6.50 1.08 -5.36
CA TYR A 92 7.53 1.43 -6.34
C TYR A 92 8.72 0.48 -6.29
N ALA A 93 8.63 -0.65 -5.58
CA ALA A 93 9.73 -1.60 -5.43
C ALA A 93 10.26 -2.20 -6.75
N SER A 94 9.50 -2.10 -7.84
CA SER A 94 9.93 -2.51 -9.19
C SER A 94 10.50 -1.36 -10.04
N HIS A 95 10.50 -0.13 -9.53
CA HIS A 95 11.06 1.03 -10.23
C HIS A 95 12.59 0.96 -10.22
N PRO A 96 13.29 1.29 -11.33
CA PRO A 96 14.75 1.22 -11.40
C PRO A 96 15.47 2.11 -10.39
N ASP A 97 14.84 3.23 -10.00
CA ASP A 97 15.39 4.15 -8.99
C ASP A 97 15.03 3.75 -7.55
N TYR A 98 14.36 2.61 -7.34
CA TYR A 98 14.07 2.11 -5.99
C TYR A 98 15.34 1.53 -5.36
N ASP A 99 15.67 2.00 -4.15
CA ASP A 99 16.73 1.39 -3.34
C ASP A 99 16.11 0.31 -2.43
N GLU A 100 16.60 -0.93 -2.54
CA GLU A 100 16.19 -2.03 -1.67
C GLU A 100 16.44 -1.75 -0.18
N ALA A 101 17.37 -0.84 0.15
CA ALA A 101 17.56 -0.38 1.52
C ALA A 101 16.34 0.38 2.09
N TRP A 102 15.38 0.79 1.25
CA TRP A 102 14.12 1.42 1.68
C TRP A 102 13.04 0.41 2.07
N ARG A 103 13.19 -0.88 1.71
CA ARG A 103 12.21 -1.91 2.05
C ARG A 103 12.06 -2.03 3.58
N PRO A 104 10.85 -1.91 4.14
CA PRO A 104 10.61 -1.98 5.58
C PRO A 104 10.51 -3.41 6.12
#